data_AF-A0A7X4HIQ6-F1
#
_entry.id   AF-A0A7X4HIQ6-F1
#
_cell.length_a   1.000
_cell.length_b   1.000
_cell.length_c   1.000
_cell.angle_alpha   90.00
_cell.angle_beta   90.00
_cell.angle_gamma   90.00
#
_symmetry.space_group_name_H-M   'P 1'
#
loop_
_entity.id
_entity.type
_entity.pdbx_description
1 polymer ?
#
loop_
_entity_poly.entity_id
_entity_poly.type
_entity_poly.pdbx_seq_one_letter_code
_entity_poly.pdbx_strand_id
1 'polypeptide(L)'
;GASESIFDAVNRQLAKHGYIARGGQMIDASFVQVPKQSLSKEEKAIVKEVATPIDWKPAKRRQKDTDARWTKKHSKSFFGYKLSASADKRYKLIRKIKVCTASEHDTLHLEDVLDPCNTSRDVYADKGYLNGKREARLTGEGWRMHIQRKGSKEKPLSEAQ
;
A
#
# COMPACT_ATOMS: atom_id res chain seq x y z
N GLY A 1 -11.67 4.84 4.08
CA GLY A 1 -12.78 4.67 3.13
C GLY A 1 -13.68 3.50 3.56
N ALA A 2 -14.63 3.12 2.71
CA ALA A 2 -15.54 2.01 2.99
C ALA A 2 -14.79 0.67 3.09
N SER A 3 -13.79 0.45 2.23
CA SER A 3 -12.96 -0.76 2.22
C SER A 3 -12.22 -0.99 3.53
N GLU A 4 -11.58 0.05 4.08
CA GLU A 4 -10.87 -0.04 5.36
C GLU A 4 -11.85 -0.33 6.52
N SER A 5 -13.04 0.27 6.49
CA SER A 5 -14.06 0.07 7.52
C SER A 5 -14.58 -1.38 7.54
N ILE A 6 -14.79 -1.97 6.35
CA ILE A 6 -15.16 -3.39 6.22
C ILE A 6 -14.02 -4.27 6.73
N PHE A 7 -12.79 -3.95 6.37
CA PHE A 7 -11.62 -4.72 6.78
C PHE A 7 -11.41 -4.70 8.30
N ASP A 8 -11.56 -3.53 8.93
CA ASP A 8 -11.54 -3.40 10.39
C ASP A 8 -12.69 -4.18 11.06
N ALA A 9 -13.87 -4.29 10.43
CA ALA A 9 -14.96 -5.13 10.93
C ALA A 9 -14.61 -6.63 10.88
N VAL A 10 -14.01 -7.10 9.79
CA VAL A 10 -13.53 -8.49 9.65
C VAL A 10 -12.46 -8.78 10.70
N ASN A 11 -11.49 -7.88 10.90
CA ASN A 11 -10.45 -8.05 11.91
C ASN A 11 -11.00 -8.13 13.33
N ARG A 12 -12.03 -7.34 13.65
CA ARG A 12 -12.72 -7.45 14.96
C ARG A 12 -13.36 -8.82 15.15
N GLN A 13 -13.95 -9.40 14.11
CA GLN A 13 -14.49 -10.77 14.19
C GLN A 13 -13.39 -11.81 14.37
N LEU A 14 -12.29 -11.71 13.63
CA LEU A 14 -11.13 -12.60 13.78
C LEU A 14 -10.56 -12.54 15.20
N ALA A 15 -10.40 -11.34 15.75
CA ALA A 15 -9.91 -11.14 17.11
C ALA A 15 -10.84 -11.77 18.17
N LYS A 16 -12.17 -11.65 18.02
CA LYS A 16 -13.15 -12.30 18.90
C LYS A 16 -13.03 -13.83 18.92
N HIS A 17 -12.59 -14.43 17.83
CA HIS A 17 -12.36 -15.87 17.72
C HIS A 17 -10.91 -16.28 18.08
N GLY A 18 -10.11 -15.37 18.66
CA GLY A 18 -8.76 -15.66 19.14
C GLY A 18 -7.65 -15.49 18.08
N TYR A 19 -7.98 -15.12 16.84
CA TYR A 19 -7.01 -14.85 15.78
C TYR A 19 -6.45 -13.43 15.88
N ILE A 20 -5.79 -13.12 17.00
CA ILE A 20 -5.12 -11.82 17.20
C ILE A 20 -3.80 -11.74 16.43
N ALA A 21 -3.40 -10.53 16.04
CA ALA A 21 -2.16 -10.29 15.30
C ALA A 21 -0.93 -10.61 16.17
N ARG A 22 -0.03 -11.49 15.68
CA ARG A 22 1.10 -12.01 16.47
C ARG A 22 2.40 -12.10 15.67
N GLY A 23 3.51 -11.97 16.39
CA GLY A 23 4.85 -12.27 15.89
C GLY A 23 5.43 -11.20 14.97
N GLY A 24 4.83 -10.02 14.92
CA GLY A 24 5.26 -8.90 14.09
C GLY A 24 4.44 -8.82 12.82
N GLN A 25 4.81 -7.89 11.94
CA GLN A 25 4.04 -7.56 10.76
C GLN A 25 4.91 -7.42 9.52
N MET A 26 4.41 -7.91 8.40
CA MET A 26 5.05 -7.85 7.09
C MET A 26 4.26 -6.88 6.23
N ILE A 27 4.93 -5.86 5.71
CA ILE A 27 4.31 -4.78 4.96
C ILE A 27 4.81 -4.81 3.53
N ASP A 28 3.87 -4.89 2.59
CA ASP A 28 4.15 -4.89 1.16
C ASP A 28 3.10 -4.08 0.37
N ALA A 29 3.50 -3.59 -0.80
CA ALA A 29 2.64 -2.89 -1.73
C ALA A 29 2.54 -3.62 -3.07
N SER A 30 1.30 -3.84 -3.51
CA SER A 30 0.98 -4.46 -4.79
C SER A 30 0.16 -3.53 -5.68
N PHE A 31 0.38 -3.59 -7.00
CA PHE A 31 -0.48 -2.91 -7.96
C PHE A 31 -1.74 -3.73 -8.23
N VAL A 32 -2.89 -3.08 -8.13
CA VAL A 32 -4.20 -3.65 -8.49
C VAL A 32 -4.60 -3.03 -9.82
N GLN A 33 -4.49 -3.83 -10.89
CA GLN A 33 -4.79 -3.37 -12.23
C GLN A 33 -6.30 -3.34 -12.47
N VAL A 34 -6.75 -2.29 -13.17
CA VAL A 34 -8.13 -2.17 -13.65
C VAL A 34 -8.12 -2.16 -15.18
N PRO A 35 -9.28 -2.35 -15.84
CA PRO A 35 -9.38 -2.27 -17.29
C PRO A 35 -8.80 -0.95 -17.83
N LYS A 36 -7.86 -1.05 -18.77
CA LYS A 36 -7.26 0.12 -19.42
C LYS A 36 -8.32 0.82 -20.26
N GLN A 37 -8.58 2.08 -19.95
CA GLN A 37 -9.54 2.90 -20.68
C GLN A 37 -8.86 3.74 -21.76
N SER A 38 -9.46 3.75 -22.96
CA SER A 38 -9.15 4.75 -23.99
C SER A 38 -9.93 6.03 -23.71
N LEU A 39 -9.22 7.16 -23.74
CA LEU A 39 -9.73 8.52 -23.57
C LEU A 39 -8.99 9.42 -24.57
N SER A 40 -9.73 10.35 -25.18
CA SER A 40 -9.17 11.46 -25.97
C SER A 40 -8.31 12.38 -25.11
N LYS A 41 -7.57 13.31 -25.74
CA LYS A 41 -6.70 14.23 -25.00
C LYS A 41 -7.50 15.18 -24.13
N GLU A 42 -8.63 15.64 -24.64
CA GLU A 42 -9.56 16.56 -24.00
C GLU A 42 -10.22 15.87 -22.79
N GLU A 43 -10.72 14.63 -22.98
CA GLU A 43 -11.28 13.84 -21.87
C GLU A 43 -10.24 13.56 -20.78
N LYS A 44 -8.99 13.26 -21.15
CA LYS A 44 -7.89 13.06 -20.18
C LYS A 44 -7.62 14.31 -19.35
N ALA A 45 -7.65 15.49 -19.96
CA ALA A 45 -7.44 16.75 -19.25
C ALA A 45 -8.55 16.96 -18.20
N ILE A 46 -9.80 16.70 -18.56
CA ILE A 46 -10.95 16.83 -17.64
C ILE A 46 -10.85 15.83 -16.48
N VAL A 47 -10.58 14.54 -16.77
CA VAL A 47 -10.46 13.50 -15.72
C VAL A 47 -9.28 13.75 -14.79
N LYS A 48 -8.21 14.37 -15.29
CA LYS A 48 -7.03 14.73 -14.48
C LYS A 48 -7.39 15.73 -13.38
N GLU A 49 -8.30 16.66 -13.66
CA GLU A 49 -8.85 17.64 -12.70
C GLU A 49 -9.97 17.05 -11.81
N VAL A 50 -10.09 15.72 -11.76
CA VAL A 50 -11.12 15.01 -10.97
C VAL A 50 -12.55 15.41 -11.38
N ALA A 51 -12.72 15.79 -12.65
CA ALA A 51 -14.01 16.12 -13.23
C ALA A 51 -14.47 15.05 -14.23
N THR A 52 -15.78 15.00 -14.50
CA THR A 52 -16.36 14.08 -15.49
C THR A 52 -16.75 14.83 -16.76
N PRO A 53 -16.33 14.38 -17.95
CA PRO A 53 -16.76 15.00 -19.20
C PRO A 53 -18.28 15.01 -19.37
N ILE A 54 -18.83 16.17 -19.74
CA ILE A 54 -20.28 16.38 -19.82
C ILE A 54 -20.92 15.49 -20.90
N ASP A 55 -20.24 15.29 -22.03
CA ASP A 55 -20.72 14.54 -23.20
C ASP A 55 -20.78 13.02 -22.98
N TRP A 56 -20.31 12.52 -21.84
CA TRP A 56 -20.42 11.10 -21.55
C TRP A 56 -21.87 10.71 -21.27
N LYS A 57 -22.44 9.87 -22.14
CA LYS A 57 -23.70 9.16 -21.87
C LYS A 57 -23.60 8.35 -20.56
N PRO A 58 -24.70 8.14 -19.83
CA PRO A 58 -24.69 7.42 -18.55
C PRO A 58 -24.01 6.03 -18.61
N ALA A 59 -24.20 5.30 -19.70
CA ALA A 59 -23.55 4.00 -19.91
C ALA A 59 -22.01 4.10 -19.97
N LYS A 60 -21.48 5.11 -20.67
CA LYS A 60 -20.03 5.36 -20.74
C LYS A 60 -19.48 5.76 -19.38
N ARG A 61 -20.17 6.62 -18.63
CA ARG A 61 -19.76 7.05 -17.27
C ARG A 61 -19.56 5.84 -16.34
N ARG A 62 -20.48 4.87 -16.34
CA ARG A 62 -20.38 3.66 -15.51
C ARG A 62 -19.24 2.71 -15.89
N GLN A 63 -18.75 2.78 -17.13
CA GLN A 63 -17.65 1.93 -17.61
C GLN A 63 -16.26 2.54 -17.38
N LYS A 64 -16.19 3.84 -17.08
CA LYS A 64 -14.93 4.57 -16.93
C LYS A 64 -14.59 4.70 -15.46
N ASP A 65 -13.44 4.17 -15.07
CA ASP A 65 -12.86 4.41 -13.75
C ASP A 65 -12.09 5.73 -13.80
N THR A 66 -12.69 6.81 -13.30
CA THR A 66 -12.09 8.15 -13.30
C THR A 66 -11.07 8.37 -12.19
N ASP A 67 -10.96 7.44 -11.24
CA ASP A 67 -10.12 7.59 -10.04
C ASP A 67 -8.78 6.86 -10.20
N ALA A 68 -8.77 5.77 -10.96
CA ALA A 68 -7.55 5.05 -11.32
C ALA A 68 -6.51 5.97 -12.00
N ARG A 69 -5.23 5.72 -11.73
CA ARG A 69 -4.11 6.48 -12.31
C ARG A 69 -3.08 5.57 -12.95
N TRP A 70 -2.29 6.14 -13.85
CA TRP A 70 -1.17 5.47 -14.51
C TRP A 70 0.10 5.59 -13.66
N THR A 71 0.92 4.55 -13.69
CA THR A 71 2.27 4.55 -13.12
C THR A 71 3.19 3.69 -13.96
N LYS A 72 4.51 3.87 -13.81
CA LYS A 72 5.54 3.09 -14.50
C LYS A 72 6.54 2.54 -13.50
N LYS A 73 6.72 1.22 -13.47
CA LYS A 73 7.72 0.52 -12.63
C LYS A 73 8.44 -0.51 -13.49
N HIS A 74 9.77 -0.52 -13.42
CA HIS A 74 10.63 -1.45 -14.20
C HIS A 74 10.27 -1.51 -15.69
N SER A 75 10.17 -0.35 -16.33
CA SER A 75 9.80 -0.21 -17.76
C SER A 75 8.39 -0.70 -18.14
N LYS A 76 7.59 -1.21 -17.20
CA LYS A 76 6.21 -1.62 -17.40
C LYS A 76 5.24 -0.56 -16.88
N SER A 77 4.15 -0.33 -17.60
CA SER A 77 3.11 0.64 -17.22
C SER A 77 1.91 -0.08 -16.61
N PHE A 78 1.42 0.44 -15.49
CA PHE A 78 0.28 -0.08 -14.75
C PHE A 78 -0.80 1.00 -14.68
N PHE A 79 -2.06 0.61 -14.84
CA PHE A 79 -3.22 1.47 -14.68
C PHE A 79 -4.15 0.89 -13.63
N GLY A 80 -4.47 1.68 -12.61
CA GLY A 80 -5.32 1.23 -11.52
C GLY A 80 -4.92 1.84 -10.18
N TYR A 81 -4.85 0.98 -9.18
CA TYR A 81 -4.63 1.32 -7.79
C TYR A 81 -3.36 0.65 -7.25
N LYS A 82 -2.98 1.05 -6.05
CA LYS A 82 -1.97 0.39 -5.25
C LYS A 82 -2.59 0.03 -3.90
N LEU A 83 -2.35 -1.20 -3.47
CA LEU A 83 -2.74 -1.74 -2.18
C LEU A 83 -1.48 -1.92 -1.35
N SER A 84 -1.37 -1.15 -0.27
CA SER A 84 -0.41 -1.44 0.81
C SER A 84 -1.12 -2.29 1.86
N ALA A 85 -0.52 -3.40 2.25
CA ALA A 85 -1.09 -4.33 3.21
C ALA A 85 -0.08 -4.67 4.29
N SER A 86 -0.56 -4.82 5.53
CA SER A 86 0.18 -5.32 6.67
C SER A 86 -0.40 -6.66 7.08
N ALA A 87 0.41 -7.72 7.04
CA ALA A 87 0.02 -9.07 7.43
C ALA A 87 0.78 -9.52 8.67
N ASP A 88 0.11 -10.22 9.60
CA ASP A 88 0.78 -10.73 10.79
C ASP A 88 1.73 -11.89 10.45
N LYS A 89 2.88 -11.96 11.13
CA LYS A 89 3.93 -12.94 10.81
C LYS A 89 3.50 -14.37 11.12
N ARG A 90 2.69 -14.59 12.18
CA ARG A 90 2.36 -15.92 12.69
C ARG A 90 1.33 -16.65 11.83
N TYR A 91 0.22 -15.99 11.54
CA TYR A 91 -0.95 -16.56 10.85
C TYR A 91 -1.12 -16.06 9.42
N LYS A 92 -0.31 -15.08 9.01
CA LYS A 92 -0.33 -14.53 7.64
C LYS A 92 -1.65 -13.86 7.27
N LEU A 93 -2.45 -13.46 8.25
CA LEU A 93 -3.69 -12.73 8.00
C LEU A 93 -3.36 -11.25 7.81
N ILE A 94 -3.98 -10.65 6.79
CA ILE A 94 -3.91 -9.20 6.58
C ILE A 94 -4.67 -8.52 7.72
N ARG A 95 -4.05 -7.51 8.34
CA ARG A 95 -4.54 -6.79 9.52
C ARG A 95 -4.85 -5.34 9.25
N LYS A 96 -4.07 -4.70 8.37
CA LYS A 96 -4.32 -3.33 7.91
C LYS A 96 -4.12 -3.26 6.40
N ILE A 97 -4.89 -2.38 5.78
CA ILE A 97 -4.78 -2.08 4.35
C ILE A 97 -4.89 -0.58 4.13
N LYS A 98 -4.24 -0.10 3.08
CA LYS A 98 -4.41 1.24 2.52
C LYS A 98 -4.51 1.11 1.01
N VAL A 99 -5.58 1.65 0.45
CA VAL A 99 -5.77 1.71 -1.01
C VAL A 99 -5.56 3.14 -1.48
N CYS A 100 -4.80 3.30 -2.54
CA CYS A 100 -4.53 4.59 -3.17
C CYS A 100 -4.45 4.43 -4.69
N THR A 101 -4.27 5.54 -5.41
CA THR A 101 -4.04 5.50 -6.85
C THR A 101 -2.68 4.85 -7.16
N ALA A 102 -2.54 4.18 -8.32
CA ALA A 102 -1.28 3.47 -8.63
C ALA A 102 -0.06 4.40 -8.75
N SER A 103 -0.26 5.69 -9.03
CA SER A 103 0.82 6.69 -9.12
C SER A 103 1.41 7.09 -7.77
N GLU A 104 0.69 6.87 -6.66
CA GLU A 104 1.14 7.28 -5.34
C GLU A 104 2.34 6.44 -4.87
N HIS A 105 3.29 7.06 -4.18
CA HIS A 105 4.50 6.37 -3.71
C HIS A 105 4.20 5.57 -2.43
N ASP A 106 4.60 4.30 -2.40
CA ASP A 106 4.30 3.37 -1.29
C ASP A 106 4.90 3.81 0.05
N THR A 107 6.01 4.54 0.04
CA THR A 107 6.56 5.17 1.25
C THR A 107 5.54 5.97 2.05
N LEU A 108 4.51 6.54 1.43
CA LEU A 108 3.54 7.39 2.13
C LEU A 108 2.56 6.58 2.99
N HIS A 109 2.47 5.27 2.78
CA HIS A 109 1.43 4.44 3.40
C HIS A 109 1.92 3.62 4.59
N LEU A 110 3.23 3.64 4.91
CA LEU A 110 3.76 2.77 5.98
C LEU A 110 2.99 2.99 7.28
N GLU A 111 2.85 4.25 7.68
CA GLU A 111 2.15 4.64 8.89
C GLU A 111 0.65 4.29 8.86
N ASP A 112 0.01 4.33 7.69
CA ASP A 112 -1.40 3.93 7.52
C ASP A 112 -1.64 2.44 7.76
N VAL A 113 -0.62 1.60 7.53
CA VAL A 113 -0.72 0.14 7.64
C VAL A 113 0.03 -0.45 8.82
N LEU A 114 0.68 0.37 9.65
CA LEU A 114 1.26 -0.08 10.90
C LEU A 114 0.16 -0.49 11.89
N ASP A 115 0.25 -1.71 12.39
CA ASP A 115 -0.68 -2.24 13.39
C ASP A 115 -0.02 -2.22 14.79
N PRO A 116 -0.35 -1.24 15.66
CA PRO A 116 0.16 -1.18 17.03
C PRO A 116 -0.45 -2.25 17.94
N CYS A 117 -1.53 -2.92 17.53
CA CYS A 117 -2.17 -3.98 18.31
C CYS A 117 -1.52 -5.35 18.12
N ASN A 118 -0.54 -5.47 17.22
CA ASN A 118 0.24 -6.70 17.08
C ASN A 118 1.06 -6.96 18.36
N THR A 119 1.09 -8.21 18.81
CA THR A 119 1.82 -8.58 20.04
C THR A 119 3.34 -8.41 19.93
N SER A 120 3.88 -8.22 18.73
CA SER A 120 5.28 -7.83 18.54
C SER A 120 5.38 -6.55 17.71
N ARG A 121 6.39 -5.74 18.04
CA ARG A 121 6.79 -4.51 17.36
C ARG A 121 7.79 -4.76 16.22
N ASP A 122 7.96 -6.01 15.78
CA ASP A 122 8.80 -6.32 14.62
C ASP A 122 8.08 -5.92 13.32
N VAL A 123 8.75 -5.15 12.47
CA VAL A 123 8.23 -4.71 11.16
C VAL A 123 9.15 -5.19 10.07
N TYR A 124 8.65 -6.04 9.18
CA TYR A 124 9.35 -6.53 8.00
C TYR A 124 8.84 -5.78 6.78
N ALA A 125 9.71 -5.10 6.05
CA ALA A 125 9.32 -4.38 4.83
C ALA A 125 10.48 -4.21 3.86
N ASP A 126 10.15 -3.89 2.62
CA ASP A 126 11.14 -3.56 1.59
C ASP A 126 11.87 -2.25 1.91
N LYS A 127 13.10 -2.12 1.40
CA LYS A 127 13.94 -0.92 1.55
C LYS A 127 13.20 0.37 1.21
N GLY A 128 12.31 0.31 0.21
CA GLY A 128 11.55 1.44 -0.28
C GLY A 128 10.77 2.16 0.83
N TYR A 129 10.29 1.45 1.86
CA TYR A 129 9.43 2.03 2.88
C TYR A 129 10.12 2.97 3.88
N LEU A 130 11.43 2.87 4.07
CA LEU A 130 12.15 3.66 5.07
C LEU A 130 13.13 4.66 4.46
N ASN A 131 13.16 5.83 5.11
CA ASN A 131 14.29 6.74 5.07
C ASN A 131 14.90 6.83 6.48
N GLY A 132 16.15 7.30 6.58
CA GLY A 132 16.89 7.29 7.86
C GLY A 132 16.20 8.06 8.98
N LYS A 133 15.48 9.17 8.67
CA LYS A 133 14.72 9.93 9.67
C LYS A 133 13.53 9.12 10.22
N ARG A 134 12.78 8.47 9.33
CA ARG A 134 11.64 7.63 9.70
C ARG A 134 12.08 6.40 10.49
N GLU A 135 13.15 5.73 10.06
CA GLU A 135 13.70 4.58 10.77
C GLU A 135 14.13 4.94 12.19
N ALA A 136 14.86 6.06 12.36
CA ALA A 136 15.26 6.56 13.66
C ALA A 136 14.05 6.88 14.57
N ARG A 137 13.04 7.56 14.02
CA ARG A 137 11.80 7.88 14.74
C ARG A 137 11.07 6.61 15.21
N LEU A 138 10.80 5.68 14.30
CA LEU A 138 10.08 4.44 14.62
C LEU A 138 10.86 3.57 15.61
N THR A 139 12.19 3.52 15.49
CA THR A 139 13.04 2.82 16.46
C THR A 139 12.95 3.45 17.85
N GLY A 140 12.94 4.79 17.92
CA GLY A 140 12.72 5.53 19.17
C GLY A 140 11.34 5.30 19.79
N GLU A 141 10.32 5.01 18.97
CA GLU A 141 8.98 4.60 19.40
C GLU A 141 8.90 3.10 19.80
N GLY A 142 10.01 2.36 19.75
CA GLY A 142 10.11 0.96 20.15
C GLY A 142 9.83 -0.06 19.05
N TRP A 143 9.71 0.37 17.79
CA TRP A 143 9.60 -0.54 16.65
C TRP A 143 10.95 -1.16 16.30
N ARG A 144 10.96 -2.44 15.93
CA ARG A 144 12.16 -3.16 15.48
C ARG A 144 12.06 -3.40 13.98
N MET A 145 12.82 -2.61 13.23
CA MET A 145 12.74 -2.59 11.78
C MET A 145 13.63 -3.67 11.15
N HIS A 146 13.02 -4.66 10.53
CA HIS A 146 13.66 -5.72 9.75
C HIS A 146 13.52 -5.42 8.26
N ILE A 147 14.28 -4.43 7.80
CA ILE A 147 14.20 -3.94 6.42
C ILE A 147 15.26 -4.60 5.55
N GLN A 148 14.87 -4.93 4.32
CA GLN A 148 15.83 -5.37 3.31
C GLN A 148 16.89 -4.29 3.08
N ARG A 149 18.16 -4.68 3.14
CA ARG A 149 19.27 -3.78 2.83
C ARG A 149 19.85 -4.14 1.46
N LYS A 150 20.33 -3.10 0.76
CA LYS A 150 21.09 -3.26 -0.48
C LYS A 150 22.51 -2.83 -0.20
N GLY A 151 23.46 -3.73 -0.36
CA GLY A 151 24.89 -3.41 -0.26
C GLY A 151 25.28 -2.36 -1.29
N SER A 152 26.22 -1.49 -0.92
CA SER A 152 26.91 -0.59 -1.83
C SER A 152 28.41 -0.82 -1.74
N LYS A 153 29.17 -0.30 -2.72
CA LYS A 153 30.64 -0.43 -2.74
C LYS A 153 31.31 0.06 -1.45
N GLU A 154 30.70 1.04 -0.78
CA GLU A 154 31.19 1.65 0.47
C GLU A 154 30.55 1.04 1.73
N LYS A 155 29.43 0.32 1.59
CA LYS A 155 28.69 -0.30 2.70
C LYS A 155 28.24 -1.71 2.29
N PRO A 156 29.14 -2.71 2.39
CA PRO A 156 28.78 -4.10 2.12
C PRO A 156 27.73 -4.60 3.12
N LEU A 157 26.98 -5.63 2.73
CA LEU A 157 26.09 -6.33 3.65
C LEU A 157 26.91 -7.17 4.63
N SER A 158 26.46 -7.26 5.88
CA SER A 158 27.03 -8.19 6.85
C SER A 158 26.60 -9.62 6.54
N GLU A 159 27.31 -10.63 7.02
CA GLU A 159 26.96 -12.06 6.83
C GLU A 159 25.56 -12.44 7.31
N ALA A 160 25.01 -11.70 8.28
CA ALA A 160 23.67 -11.91 8.81
C ALA A 160 22.54 -11.23 7.98
N GLN A 161 22.84 -10.67 6.80
CA GLN A 161 21.90 -9.91 5.97
C GLN A 161 21.87 -10.36 4.51
#